data_AF-A0A7C2QFG2-F1
#
_entry.id   AF-A0A7C2QFG2-F1
#
_cell.length_a   1.000
_cell.length_b   1.000
_cell.length_c   1.000
_cell.angle_alpha   90.00
_cell.angle_beta   90.00
_cell.angle_gamma   90.00
#
_symmetry.space_group_name_H-M   'P 1'
#
loop_
_entity.id
_entity.type
_entity.pdbx_description
1 polymer ?
#
loop_
_entity_poly.entity_id
_entity_poly.type
_entity_poly.pdbx_seq_one_letter_code
_entity_poly.pdbx_strand_id
1 'polypeptide(L)'
;MEMTLEEINRHIRIVSGGLKAFMRSERRALLRSALFDVPRRSSLGWECLYRTAYPLLVELTSVIAPEEIGRRMKRLCARPNFLTLSILICCYFCGRQQHILDLGVKPGEPFPEDDLEQIGFVVEFWQRVCRAYREANGLLPNEQEATMRILPSEAIASLRGYLVEVDPPTLQRLRRMAATLELYAFILHGEQRDGLFAHGPYDAGD
;
A
#
# COMPACT_ATOMS: atom_id res chain seq x y z
N MET A 1 18.25 -10.62 11.09
CA MET A 1 18.82 -9.80 12.18
C MET A 1 17.66 -9.02 12.73
N GLU A 2 17.35 -9.20 14.01
CA GLU A 2 16.18 -8.60 14.64
C GLU A 2 16.30 -7.07 14.61
N MET A 3 15.22 -6.37 14.26
CA MET A 3 15.24 -4.91 14.15
C MET A 3 15.37 -4.29 15.55
N THR A 4 16.25 -3.31 15.68
CA THR A 4 16.37 -2.53 16.92
C THR A 4 15.13 -1.63 17.12
N LEU A 5 14.85 -1.27 18.36
CA LEU A 5 13.77 -0.32 18.69
C LEU A 5 13.91 1.02 17.94
N GLU A 6 15.15 1.49 17.76
CA GLU A 6 15.42 2.72 17.02
C GLU A 6 15.05 2.59 15.54
N GLU A 7 15.38 1.47 14.90
CA GLU A 7 15.01 1.18 13.51
C GLU A 7 13.50 1.06 13.36
N ILE A 8 12.83 0.33 14.25
CA ILE A 8 11.37 0.21 14.27
C ILE A 8 10.73 1.60 14.35
N ASN A 9 11.17 2.43 15.31
CA ASN A 9 10.67 3.79 15.48
C ASN A 9 10.97 4.70 14.27
N ARG A 10 12.11 4.50 13.59
CA ARG A 10 12.40 5.20 12.33
C ARG A 10 11.36 4.84 11.26
N HIS A 11 11.07 3.57 11.07
CA HIS A 11 10.11 3.11 10.07
C HIS A 11 8.66 3.50 10.41
N ILE A 12 8.26 3.44 11.69
CA ILE A 12 6.97 3.96 12.16
C ILE A 12 6.83 5.45 11.80
N ARG A 13 7.89 6.26 12.00
CA ARG A 13 7.88 7.68 11.63
C ARG A 13 7.73 7.91 10.13
N ILE A 14 8.44 7.15 9.30
CA ILE A 14 8.33 7.21 7.83
C ILE A 14 6.88 6.89 7.41
N VAL A 15 6.36 5.75 7.86
CA VAL A 15 5.02 5.28 7.51
C VAL A 15 3.95 6.24 8.01
N SER A 16 3.99 6.63 9.29
CA SER A 16 2.99 7.52 9.87
C SER A 16 3.02 8.92 9.27
N GLY A 17 4.19 9.45 8.92
CA GLY A 17 4.33 10.73 8.21
C GLY A 17 3.66 10.68 6.83
N GLY A 18 3.98 9.65 6.03
CA GLY A 18 3.39 9.45 4.72
C GLY A 18 1.88 9.20 4.77
N LEU A 19 1.43 8.31 5.65
CA LEU A 19 0.00 7.99 5.81
C LEU A 19 -0.80 9.21 6.28
N LYS A 20 -0.29 9.99 7.26
CA LYS A 20 -0.98 11.21 7.72
C LYS A 20 -1.11 12.23 6.59
N ALA A 21 -0.05 12.44 5.81
CA ALA A 21 -0.09 13.35 4.66
C ALA A 21 -1.15 12.90 3.63
N PHE A 22 -1.13 11.61 3.28
CA PHE A 22 -2.08 11.01 2.32
C PHE A 22 -3.53 11.06 2.81
N MET A 23 -3.80 10.65 4.06
CA MET A 23 -5.16 10.67 4.62
C MET A 23 -5.74 12.08 4.68
N ARG A 24 -4.90 13.09 4.96
CA ARG A 24 -5.29 14.51 4.96
C ARG A 24 -5.56 15.04 3.55
N SER A 25 -4.70 14.73 2.57
CA SER A 25 -4.90 15.18 1.19
C SER A 25 -6.20 14.65 0.60
N GLU A 26 -6.61 13.44 0.99
CA GLU A 26 -7.85 12.82 0.55
C GLU A 26 -9.06 13.15 1.44
N ARG A 27 -8.89 13.97 2.49
CA ARG A 27 -9.93 14.28 3.48
C ARG A 27 -10.64 13.03 4.00
N ARG A 28 -9.89 11.94 4.23
CA ARG A 28 -10.41 10.60 4.57
C ARG A 28 -11.38 10.60 5.76
N ALA A 29 -11.13 11.42 6.77
CA ALA A 29 -11.99 11.54 7.95
C ALA A 29 -13.41 12.06 7.63
N LEU A 30 -13.57 12.79 6.52
CA LEU A 30 -14.84 13.35 6.06
C LEU A 30 -15.55 12.45 5.05
N LEU A 31 -14.95 11.33 4.63
CA LEU A 31 -15.61 10.40 3.73
C LEU A 31 -16.84 9.82 4.44
N ARG A 32 -17.98 10.02 3.81
CA ARG A 32 -19.27 9.44 4.17
C ARG A 32 -19.82 8.81 2.91
N SER A 33 -20.29 7.59 3.02
CA SER A 33 -20.94 6.88 1.94
C SER A 33 -22.38 6.62 2.32
N ALA A 34 -23.28 6.76 1.35
CA ALA A 34 -24.67 6.36 1.49
C ALA A 34 -24.86 4.83 1.38
N LEU A 35 -23.85 4.13 0.84
CA LEU A 35 -23.91 2.70 0.54
C LEU A 35 -23.13 1.86 1.56
N PHE A 36 -22.03 2.39 2.11
CA PHE A 36 -21.12 1.64 2.96
C PHE A 36 -20.76 2.41 4.24
N ASP A 37 -20.69 1.72 5.38
CA ASP A 37 -20.09 2.28 6.60
C ASP A 37 -18.56 2.21 6.52
N VAL A 38 -17.97 3.12 5.74
CA VAL A 38 -16.53 3.17 5.48
C VAL A 38 -15.71 3.30 6.77
N PRO A 39 -16.05 4.17 7.74
CA PRO A 39 -15.32 4.25 9.00
C PRO A 39 -15.34 2.94 9.79
N ARG A 40 -16.52 2.35 10.02
CA ARG A 40 -16.63 1.13 10.82
C ARG A 40 -15.91 -0.05 10.17
N ARG A 41 -16.05 -0.20 8.86
CA ARG A 41 -15.32 -1.23 8.10
C ARG A 41 -13.82 -1.04 8.16
N SER A 42 -13.33 0.21 8.12
CA SER A 42 -11.90 0.50 8.25
C SER A 42 -11.38 0.11 9.63
N SER A 43 -12.07 0.50 10.71
CA SER A 43 -11.72 0.09 12.08
C SER A 43 -11.70 -1.42 12.25
N LEU A 44 -12.69 -2.13 11.71
CA LEU A 44 -12.70 -3.59 11.74
C LEU A 44 -11.52 -4.19 10.96
N GLY A 45 -11.21 -3.67 9.77
CA GLY A 45 -10.07 -4.13 8.98
C GLY A 45 -8.72 -3.89 9.67
N TRP A 46 -8.58 -2.77 10.39
CA TRP A 46 -7.41 -2.46 11.21
C TRP A 46 -7.23 -3.48 12.33
N GLU A 47 -8.31 -3.77 13.05
CA GLU A 47 -8.33 -4.77 14.12
C GLU A 47 -7.93 -6.16 13.60
N CYS A 48 -8.56 -6.60 12.51
CA CYS A 48 -8.26 -7.89 11.90
C CYS A 48 -6.77 -7.99 11.52
N LEU A 49 -6.22 -6.99 10.84
CA LEU A 49 -4.81 -7.03 10.45
C LEU A 49 -3.84 -6.86 11.62
N TYR A 50 -4.17 -6.06 12.63
CA TYR A 50 -3.32 -5.95 13.83
C TYR A 50 -3.14 -7.30 14.53
N ARG A 51 -4.22 -8.08 14.65
CA ARG A 51 -4.17 -9.42 15.27
C ARG A 51 -3.58 -10.51 14.38
N THR A 52 -3.72 -10.40 13.06
CA THR A 52 -3.42 -11.52 12.14
C THR A 52 -2.18 -11.31 11.27
N ALA A 53 -1.67 -10.08 11.12
CA ALA A 53 -0.55 -9.81 10.21
C ALA A 53 0.70 -10.62 10.60
N TYR A 54 1.11 -10.60 11.86
CA TYR A 54 2.30 -11.33 12.31
C TYR A 54 2.23 -12.84 12.01
N PRO A 55 1.24 -13.61 12.52
CA PRO A 55 1.19 -15.04 12.26
C PRO A 55 1.05 -15.39 10.77
N LEU A 56 0.29 -14.59 10.01
CA LEU A 56 0.15 -14.76 8.56
C LEU A 56 1.49 -14.56 7.84
N LEU A 57 2.26 -13.54 8.22
CA LEU A 57 3.55 -13.26 7.60
C LEU A 57 4.61 -14.31 7.99
N VAL A 58 4.56 -14.85 9.22
CA VAL A 58 5.42 -15.98 9.62
C VAL A 58 5.14 -17.19 8.72
N GLU A 59 3.87 -17.56 8.54
CA GLU A 59 3.49 -18.65 7.64
C GLU A 59 3.92 -18.38 6.20
N LEU A 60 3.66 -17.18 5.68
CA LEU A 60 4.02 -16.81 4.32
C LEU A 60 5.54 -16.86 4.09
N THR A 61 6.32 -16.33 5.02
CA THR A 61 7.79 -16.26 4.89
C THR A 61 8.49 -17.59 5.13
N SER A 62 7.79 -18.59 5.68
CA SER A 62 8.29 -19.96 5.75
C SER A 62 8.40 -20.63 4.38
N VAL A 63 7.67 -20.14 3.36
CA VAL A 63 7.63 -20.74 2.01
C VAL A 63 8.16 -19.81 0.91
N ILE A 64 8.23 -18.51 1.14
CA ILE A 64 8.72 -17.55 0.15
C ILE A 64 9.42 -16.36 0.81
N ALA A 65 10.61 -16.02 0.32
CA ALA A 65 11.34 -14.86 0.81
C ALA A 65 10.61 -13.55 0.46
N PRO A 66 10.59 -12.54 1.35
CA PRO A 66 9.99 -11.23 1.09
C PRO A 66 10.45 -10.58 -0.23
N GLU A 67 11.74 -10.68 -0.56
CA GLU A 67 12.30 -10.14 -1.80
C GLU A 67 11.69 -10.81 -3.04
N GLU A 68 11.45 -12.12 -2.95
CA GLU A 68 10.88 -12.89 -4.05
C GLU A 68 9.41 -12.55 -4.26
N ILE A 69 8.66 -12.28 -3.19
CA ILE A 69 7.30 -11.73 -3.29
C ILE A 69 7.33 -10.41 -4.06
N GLY A 70 8.20 -9.47 -3.64
CA GLY A 70 8.32 -8.15 -4.27
C GLY A 70 8.68 -8.24 -5.76
N ARG A 71 9.60 -9.14 -6.13
CA ARG A 71 9.94 -9.39 -7.55
C ARG A 71 8.76 -9.94 -8.35
N ARG A 72 8.03 -10.92 -7.81
CA ARG A 72 6.86 -11.53 -8.49
C ARG A 72 5.68 -10.57 -8.66
N MET A 73 5.62 -9.54 -7.82
CA MET A 73 4.61 -8.48 -7.91
C MET A 73 4.86 -7.51 -9.09
N LYS A 74 6.07 -7.47 -9.68
CA LYS A 74 6.45 -6.58 -10.79
C LYS A 74 5.86 -7.01 -12.14
N ARG A 75 4.53 -7.01 -12.26
CA ARG A 75 3.80 -7.37 -13.48
C ARG A 75 2.63 -6.43 -13.73
N LEU A 76 2.21 -6.30 -14.98
CA LEU A 76 1.02 -5.54 -15.35
C LEU A 76 -0.20 -6.11 -14.63
N CYS A 77 -1.02 -5.21 -14.07
CA CYS A 77 -2.25 -5.57 -13.35
C CYS A 77 -2.07 -6.65 -12.27
N ALA A 78 -0.88 -6.70 -11.63
CA ALA A 78 -0.58 -7.68 -10.60
C ALA A 78 -1.52 -7.55 -9.40
N ARG A 79 -2.03 -8.68 -8.92
CA ARG A 79 -2.40 -8.85 -7.51
C ARG A 79 -1.38 -9.80 -6.85
N PRO A 80 -0.78 -9.45 -5.70
CA PRO A 80 -0.89 -8.17 -4.99
C PRO A 80 -0.12 -7.01 -5.68
N ASN A 81 -0.41 -5.76 -5.31
CA ASN A 81 0.27 -4.54 -5.76
C ASN A 81 0.68 -3.64 -4.57
N PHE A 82 1.20 -2.44 -4.82
CA PHE A 82 1.63 -1.53 -3.74
C PHE A 82 0.53 -1.12 -2.76
N LEU A 83 -0.73 -1.02 -3.21
CA LEU A 83 -1.84 -0.71 -2.33
C LEU A 83 -2.01 -1.83 -1.29
N THR A 84 -1.80 -3.10 -1.67
CA THR A 84 -1.79 -4.23 -0.72
C THR A 84 -0.73 -4.03 0.36
N LEU A 85 0.49 -3.61 0.00
CA LEU A 85 1.57 -3.33 0.96
C LEU A 85 1.25 -2.12 1.84
N SER A 86 0.62 -1.10 1.26
CA SER A 86 0.19 0.10 1.96
C SER A 86 -0.92 -0.22 2.98
N ILE A 87 -1.89 -1.06 2.60
CA ILE A 87 -2.96 -1.52 3.48
C ILE A 87 -2.39 -2.36 4.62
N LEU A 88 -1.49 -3.31 4.35
CA LEU A 88 -0.86 -4.14 5.38
C LEU A 88 -0.26 -3.29 6.50
N ILE A 89 0.65 -2.38 6.14
CA ILE A 89 1.36 -1.58 7.15
C ILE A 89 0.47 -0.51 7.79
N CYS A 90 -0.44 0.09 7.01
CA CYS A 90 -1.38 1.08 7.53
C CYS A 90 -2.34 0.46 8.54
N CYS A 91 -2.97 -0.66 8.20
CA CYS A 91 -3.95 -1.30 9.05
C CYS A 91 -3.31 -1.86 10.32
N TYR A 92 -2.10 -2.43 10.23
CA TYR A 92 -1.37 -2.89 11.41
C TYR A 92 -1.11 -1.74 12.40
N PHE A 93 -0.58 -0.61 11.93
CA PHE A 93 -0.34 0.55 12.81
C PHE A 93 -1.60 1.29 13.25
N CYS A 94 -2.64 1.35 12.41
CA CYS A 94 -3.92 1.94 12.81
C CYS A 94 -4.64 1.07 13.86
N GLY A 95 -4.56 -0.27 13.77
CA GLY A 95 -5.10 -1.16 14.80
C GLY A 95 -4.34 -1.02 16.12
N ARG A 96 -3.00 -0.99 16.06
CA ARG A 96 -2.17 -0.65 17.23
C ARG A 96 -2.55 0.71 17.84
N GLN A 97 -2.75 1.74 17.01
CA GLN A 97 -3.18 3.05 17.47
C GLN A 97 -4.59 3.02 18.11
N GLN A 98 -5.50 2.20 17.59
CA GLN A 98 -6.84 2.03 18.17
C GLN A 98 -6.73 1.48 19.60
N HIS A 99 -5.92 0.44 19.82
CA HIS A 99 -5.71 -0.11 21.15
C HIS A 99 -5.05 0.87 22.13
N ILE A 100 -4.06 1.64 21.67
CA ILE A 100 -3.45 2.72 22.48
C ILE A 100 -4.51 3.70 22.97
N LEU A 101 -5.44 4.09 22.09
CA LEU A 101 -6.52 5.02 22.41
C LEU A 101 -7.57 4.38 23.33
N ASP A 102 -7.96 3.14 23.07
CA ASP A 102 -8.97 2.41 23.87
C ASP A 102 -8.49 2.16 25.31
N LEU A 103 -7.19 1.91 25.50
CA LEU A 103 -6.58 1.79 26.83
C LEU A 103 -6.27 3.14 27.49
N GLY A 104 -6.45 4.26 26.79
CA GLY A 104 -6.18 5.60 27.32
C GLY A 104 -4.70 5.89 27.59
N VAL A 105 -3.79 5.20 26.89
CA VAL A 105 -2.33 5.38 27.05
C VAL A 105 -1.94 6.79 26.59
N LYS A 106 -1.21 7.50 27.46
CA LYS A 106 -0.84 8.89 27.18
C LYS A 106 0.45 8.97 26.35
N PRO A 107 0.69 10.07 25.63
CA PRO A 107 1.96 10.30 24.94
C PRO A 107 3.15 10.16 25.89
N GLY A 108 4.12 9.32 25.53
CA GLY A 108 5.32 9.05 26.33
C GLY A 108 5.19 7.88 27.30
N GLU A 109 3.98 7.37 27.54
CA GLU A 109 3.78 6.13 28.29
C GLU A 109 4.03 4.91 27.39
N PRO A 110 4.61 3.81 27.93
CA PRO A 110 4.73 2.57 27.19
C PRO A 110 3.35 1.98 26.91
N PHE A 111 3.15 1.47 25.70
CA PHE A 111 1.94 0.73 25.36
C PHE A 111 2.08 -0.73 25.82
N PRO A 112 1.23 -1.23 26.75
CA PRO A 112 1.46 -2.51 27.41
C PRO A 112 1.30 -3.74 26.49
N GLU A 113 0.63 -3.61 25.35
CA GLU A 113 0.44 -4.69 24.38
C GLU A 113 1.48 -4.65 23.23
N ASP A 114 2.48 -3.78 23.32
CA ASP A 114 3.58 -3.79 22.35
C ASP A 114 4.39 -5.08 22.46
N ASP A 115 4.57 -5.72 21.31
CA ASP A 115 5.52 -6.79 21.12
C ASP A 115 6.52 -6.34 20.05
N LEU A 116 7.74 -6.01 20.50
CA LEU A 116 8.78 -5.47 19.61
C LEU A 116 9.25 -6.47 18.57
N GLU A 117 9.23 -7.77 18.89
CA GLU A 117 9.61 -8.83 17.95
C GLU A 117 8.57 -8.88 16.81
N GLN A 118 7.28 -8.90 17.15
CA GLN A 118 6.21 -8.93 16.16
C GLN A 118 6.18 -7.66 15.30
N ILE A 119 6.28 -6.48 15.93
CA ILE A 119 6.29 -5.21 15.22
C ILE A 119 7.52 -5.15 14.31
N GLY A 120 8.69 -5.54 14.82
CA GLY A 120 9.93 -5.63 14.05
C GLY A 120 9.77 -6.53 12.83
N PHE A 121 9.18 -7.71 13.00
CA PHE A 121 8.95 -8.67 11.93
C PHE A 121 8.02 -8.13 10.84
N VAL A 122 6.88 -7.54 11.19
CA VAL A 122 5.93 -6.94 10.24
C VAL A 122 6.59 -5.80 9.46
N VAL A 123 7.34 -4.94 10.14
CA VAL A 123 8.05 -3.82 9.52
C VAL A 123 9.18 -4.33 8.61
N GLU A 124 9.95 -5.33 9.04
CA GLU A 124 11.04 -5.93 8.27
C GLU A 124 10.51 -6.55 6.98
N PHE A 125 9.47 -7.38 7.09
CA PHE A 125 8.78 -7.95 5.95
C PHE A 125 8.35 -6.86 4.96
N TRP A 126 7.60 -5.87 5.44
CA TRP A 126 7.05 -4.81 4.60
C TRP A 126 8.15 -4.04 3.87
N GLN A 127 9.23 -3.64 4.57
CA GLN A 127 10.30 -2.88 3.92
C GLN A 127 11.05 -3.71 2.87
N ARG A 128 11.25 -5.01 3.11
CA ARG A 128 11.96 -5.91 2.19
C ARG A 128 11.14 -6.13 0.92
N VAL A 129 9.84 -6.35 1.04
CA VAL A 129 8.94 -6.44 -0.13
C VAL A 129 8.89 -5.12 -0.88
N CYS A 130 8.74 -3.98 -0.20
CA CYS A 130 8.70 -2.66 -0.84
C CYS A 130 9.97 -2.35 -1.65
N ARG A 131 11.15 -2.62 -1.07
CA ARG A 131 12.45 -2.44 -1.75
C ARG A 131 12.58 -3.32 -2.99
N ALA A 132 12.12 -4.57 -2.91
CA ALA A 132 12.18 -5.48 -4.05
C ALA A 132 11.12 -5.17 -5.13
N TYR A 133 10.00 -4.55 -4.75
CA TYR A 133 8.87 -4.23 -5.64
C TYR A 133 9.05 -2.91 -6.41
N ARG A 134 9.65 -1.88 -5.81
CA ARG A 134 9.84 -0.57 -6.44
C ARG A 134 11.14 -0.55 -7.24
N GLU A 135 11.15 0.14 -8.38
CA GLU A 135 12.40 0.49 -9.07
C GLU A 135 13.07 1.73 -8.43
N ALA A 136 12.28 2.60 -7.83
CA ALA A 136 12.74 3.80 -7.15
C ALA A 136 13.33 3.48 -5.75
N ASN A 137 14.42 4.16 -5.38
CA ASN A 137 15.02 4.10 -4.04
C ASN A 137 14.10 4.72 -2.98
N GLY A 138 13.31 3.91 -2.27
CA GLY A 138 12.44 4.38 -1.20
C GLY A 138 11.38 3.35 -0.86
N LEU A 139 10.72 3.52 0.28
CA LEU A 139 9.66 2.59 0.72
C LEU A 139 8.28 3.07 0.26
N LEU A 140 8.08 4.39 0.27
CA LEU A 140 6.83 5.03 -0.08
C LEU A 140 6.92 5.83 -1.40
N PRO A 141 5.79 6.06 -2.09
CA PRO A 141 5.77 6.78 -3.36
C PRO A 141 6.20 8.24 -3.21
N ASN A 142 5.82 8.85 -2.09
CA ASN A 142 6.04 10.26 -1.79
C ASN A 142 7.46 10.58 -1.26
N GLU A 143 8.33 9.58 -1.10
CA GLU A 143 9.75 9.81 -0.72
C GLU A 143 10.61 10.32 -1.89
N GLN A 144 10.07 10.29 -3.11
CA GLN A 144 10.73 10.81 -4.31
C GLN A 144 9.75 11.66 -5.14
N GLU A 145 9.64 11.36 -6.44
CA GLU A 145 8.85 12.07 -7.45
C GLU A 145 7.35 11.74 -7.40
N ALA A 146 6.83 11.17 -6.31
CA ALA A 146 5.47 10.63 -6.23
C ALA A 146 5.16 9.59 -7.32
N THR A 147 6.17 8.79 -7.71
CA THR A 147 6.05 7.76 -8.76
C THR A 147 5.92 6.35 -8.19
N MET A 148 5.33 5.48 -9.01
CA MET A 148 5.11 4.06 -8.78
C MET A 148 5.68 3.22 -9.92
N ARG A 149 6.93 3.46 -10.32
CA ARG A 149 7.60 2.66 -11.35
C ARG A 149 7.97 1.29 -10.78
N ILE A 150 7.45 0.22 -11.40
CA ILE A 150 7.63 -1.17 -10.95
C ILE A 150 8.15 -2.09 -12.06
N LEU A 151 7.96 -1.68 -13.32
CA LEU A 151 8.38 -2.45 -14.47
C LEU A 151 9.83 -2.11 -14.80
N PRO A 152 10.66 -3.12 -15.10
CA PRO A 152 12.02 -2.90 -15.53
C PRO A 152 12.05 -2.37 -16.98
N SER A 153 13.17 -1.76 -17.38
CA SER A 153 13.31 -1.06 -18.66
C SER A 153 13.02 -1.96 -19.86
N GLU A 154 13.39 -3.24 -19.81
CA GLU A 154 13.11 -4.21 -20.87
C GLU A 154 11.60 -4.48 -21.04
N ALA A 155 10.84 -4.52 -19.94
CA ALA A 155 9.40 -4.68 -20.00
C ALA A 155 8.73 -3.45 -20.61
N ILE A 156 9.21 -2.25 -20.27
CA ILE A 156 8.73 -1.00 -20.87
C ILE A 156 9.04 -0.97 -22.36
N ALA A 157 10.26 -1.34 -22.77
CA ALA A 157 10.65 -1.40 -24.18
C ALA A 157 9.78 -2.39 -24.98
N SER A 158 9.49 -3.55 -24.40
CA SER A 158 8.56 -4.52 -25.02
C SER A 158 7.15 -3.95 -25.18
N LEU A 159 6.63 -3.26 -24.15
CA LEU A 159 5.30 -2.64 -24.19
C LEU A 159 5.20 -1.52 -25.23
N ARG A 160 6.27 -0.76 -25.46
CA ARG A 160 6.31 0.26 -26.53
C ARG A 160 6.05 -0.34 -27.91
N GLY A 161 6.52 -1.57 -28.16
CA GLY A 161 6.28 -2.28 -29.42
C GLY A 161 4.81 -2.64 -29.68
N TYR A 162 3.95 -2.60 -28.66
CA TYR A 162 2.51 -2.83 -28.77
C TYR A 162 1.68 -1.54 -28.83
N LEU A 163 2.31 -0.36 -28.75
CA LEU A 163 1.60 0.90 -28.85
C LEU A 163 1.10 1.11 -30.29
N VAL A 164 -0.12 1.61 -30.40
CA VAL A 164 -0.75 1.99 -31.67
C VAL A 164 -1.17 3.44 -31.61
N GLU A 165 -1.11 4.13 -32.75
CA GLU A 165 -1.72 5.45 -32.86
C GLU A 165 -3.24 5.33 -32.75
N VAL A 166 -3.85 6.28 -32.04
CA VAL A 166 -5.28 6.32 -31.80
C VAL A 166 -5.80 7.71 -32.13
N ASP A 167 -6.84 7.79 -32.97
CA ASP A 167 -7.46 9.07 -33.31
C ASP A 167 -8.08 9.74 -32.07
N PRO A 168 -8.12 11.09 -32.00
CA PRO A 168 -8.64 11.78 -30.82
C PRO A 168 -10.06 11.36 -30.40
N PRO A 169 -11.02 11.13 -31.31
CA PRO A 169 -12.33 10.58 -30.94
C PRO A 169 -12.26 9.20 -30.27
N THR A 170 -11.46 8.27 -30.79
CA THR A 170 -11.27 6.95 -30.17
C THR A 170 -10.61 7.08 -28.80
N LEU A 171 -9.58 7.92 -28.67
CA LEU A 171 -8.90 8.17 -27.39
C LEU A 171 -9.88 8.72 -26.33
N GLN A 172 -10.77 9.63 -26.73
CA GLN A 172 -11.82 10.16 -25.84
C GLN A 172 -12.78 9.05 -25.37
N ARG A 173 -13.20 8.16 -26.27
CA ARG A 173 -14.06 7.00 -25.92
C ARG A 173 -13.35 6.04 -24.96
N LEU A 174 -12.07 5.73 -25.20
CA LEU A 174 -11.26 4.87 -24.33
C LEU A 174 -11.10 5.47 -22.94
N ARG A 175 -10.82 6.77 -22.83
CA ARG A 175 -10.74 7.48 -21.54
C ARG A 175 -12.05 7.42 -20.77
N ARG A 176 -13.20 7.62 -21.45
CA ARG A 176 -14.53 7.52 -20.83
C ARG A 176 -14.83 6.10 -20.37
N MET A 177 -14.49 5.09 -21.17
CA MET A 177 -14.64 3.68 -20.80
C MET A 177 -13.80 3.35 -19.56
N ALA A 178 -12.53 3.75 -19.53
CA ALA A 178 -11.64 3.51 -18.39
C ALA A 178 -12.17 4.16 -17.10
N ALA A 179 -12.60 5.43 -17.15
CA ALA A 179 -13.22 6.11 -16.01
C ALA A 179 -14.52 5.43 -15.54
N THR A 180 -15.31 4.89 -16.48
CA THR A 180 -16.54 4.14 -16.14
C THR A 180 -16.20 2.84 -15.42
N LEU A 181 -15.23 2.07 -15.93
CA LEU A 181 -14.76 0.83 -15.31
C LEU A 181 -14.14 1.09 -13.93
N GLU A 182 -13.40 2.17 -13.76
CA GLU A 182 -12.86 2.60 -12.47
C GLU A 182 -13.98 2.88 -11.47
N LEU A 183 -15.04 3.58 -11.86
CA LEU A 183 -16.19 3.83 -10.99
C LEU A 183 -16.90 2.53 -10.59
N TYR A 184 -17.12 1.61 -11.54
CA TYR A 184 -17.71 0.30 -11.23
C TYR A 184 -16.82 -0.51 -10.29
N ALA A 185 -15.51 -0.54 -10.52
CA ALA A 185 -14.55 -1.20 -9.65
C ALA A 185 -14.58 -0.59 -8.24
N PHE A 186 -14.62 0.74 -8.14
CA PHE A 186 -14.70 1.44 -6.85
C PHE A 186 -15.95 1.02 -6.05
N ILE A 187 -17.12 0.97 -6.68
CA ILE A 187 -18.35 0.53 -6.00
C ILE A 187 -18.32 -0.98 -5.68
N LEU A 188 -17.86 -1.82 -6.61
CA LEU A 188 -17.72 -3.27 -6.41
C LEU A 188 -16.84 -3.59 -5.20
N HIS A 189 -15.83 -2.76 -4.97
CA HIS A 189 -14.88 -2.89 -3.87
C HIS A 189 -15.26 -2.08 -2.63
N GLY A 190 -16.53 -1.70 -2.48
CA GLY A 190 -17.03 -1.02 -1.28
C GLY A 190 -16.37 0.34 -1.06
N GLU A 191 -16.21 1.11 -2.14
CA GLU A 191 -15.53 2.40 -2.17
C GLU A 191 -14.04 2.32 -1.78
N GLN A 192 -13.35 1.29 -2.27
CA GLN A 192 -11.89 1.15 -2.19
C GLN A 192 -11.23 1.06 -3.56
N ARG A 193 -9.91 1.31 -3.56
CA ARG A 193 -9.07 1.34 -4.76
C ARG A 193 -8.26 0.06 -4.96
N ASP A 194 -8.56 -1.02 -4.24
CA ASP A 194 -7.94 -2.35 -4.40
C ASP A 194 -8.28 -3.03 -5.76
N GLY A 195 -9.24 -2.46 -6.49
CA GLY A 195 -9.50 -2.72 -7.91
C GLY A 195 -8.57 -2.01 -8.89
N LEU A 196 -7.76 -1.04 -8.44
CA LEU A 196 -6.99 -0.14 -9.31
C LEU A 196 -5.50 -0.49 -9.29
N PHE A 197 -4.91 -0.52 -10.48
CA PHE A 197 -3.53 -0.96 -10.72
C PHE A 197 -2.66 0.17 -11.28
N ALA A 198 -2.74 1.34 -10.66
CA ALA A 198 -1.96 2.50 -11.10
C ALA A 198 -0.47 2.32 -10.78
N HIS A 199 0.37 2.41 -11.81
CA HIS A 199 1.83 2.41 -11.70
C HIS A 199 2.46 3.30 -12.78
N GLY A 200 3.65 3.86 -12.51
CA GLY A 200 4.29 4.90 -13.30
C GLY A 200 4.26 6.28 -12.63
N PRO A 201 4.28 7.39 -13.39
CA PRO A 201 4.51 7.45 -14.83
C PRO A 201 5.84 6.81 -15.22
N TYR A 202 5.87 6.15 -16.38
CA TYR A 202 7.10 5.71 -17.03
C TYR A 202 7.51 6.74 -18.06
N ASP A 203 8.82 6.88 -18.27
CA ASP A 203 9.33 7.67 -19.37
C ASP A 203 8.85 7.04 -20.70
N ALA A 204 8.20 7.84 -21.54
CA ALA A 204 7.72 7.41 -22.84
C ALA A 204 8.83 7.45 -23.91
N GLY A 205 9.95 8.13 -23.63
CA GLY A 205 10.98 8.47 -24.62
C GLY A 205 10.41 9.44 -25.65
N ASP A 206 10.94 10.65 -25.69
CA ASP A 206 10.65 11.60 -26.79
C ASP A 206 11.34 11.16 -28.09
#